data_AF-A0AAD1L3M0-F1
#
_entry.id   AF-A0AAD1L3M0-F1
#
_cell.length_a   1.000
_cell.length_b   1.000
_cell.length_c   1.000
_cell.angle_alpha   90.00
_cell.angle_beta   90.00
_cell.angle_gamma   90.00
#
_symmetry.space_group_name_H-M   'P 1'
#
loop_
_entity.id
_entity.type
_entity.pdbx_description
1 polymer ?
#
loop_
_entity_poly.entity_id
_entity_poly.type
_entity_poly.pdbx_seq_one_letter_code
_entity_poly.pdbx_strand_id
1 'polypeptide(L)'
;MGAHDAHSLQIENWPDTTHYEFLADTMWSDFAYGRNAVYSQGHHGNAVLSRYPIEHYENRDVSVGASEKRGVLYCRIVPPMLSHPIHVMCVHLGLREAHRQAQLAMLADWVNALPDAEPVVIAGDFNDWRQTANHPLKARAGLDEIFTRAHGRPARTFPVQFPLLRLDRIYVKNANASTPTTLALRHWRHLSDHAPLSAEIHL
;
A
#
# COMPACT_ATOMS: atom_id res chain seq x y z
N MET A 1 5.63 -7.27 -2.63
CA MET A 1 5.98 -8.63 -2.15
C MET A 1 5.91 -9.64 -3.30
N GLY A 2 6.75 -10.68 -3.28
CA GLY A 2 6.86 -11.66 -4.36
C GLY A 2 7.68 -12.91 -4.01
N ALA A 3 7.60 -13.93 -4.87
CA ALA A 3 8.48 -15.10 -4.87
C ALA A 3 9.68 -14.84 -5.80
N HIS A 4 10.88 -15.29 -5.39
CA HIS A 4 12.13 -15.18 -6.15
C HIS A 4 12.80 -16.56 -6.22
N ASP A 5 12.64 -17.28 -7.33
CA ASP A 5 13.18 -18.64 -7.46
C ASP A 5 14.71 -18.68 -7.67
N ALA A 6 15.33 -17.53 -7.95
CA ALA A 6 16.76 -17.42 -8.24
C ALA A 6 17.69 -17.50 -7.01
N HIS A 7 17.16 -17.39 -5.78
CA HIS A 7 17.95 -17.51 -4.54
C HIS A 7 17.88 -18.89 -3.88
N SER A 8 17.17 -19.84 -4.50
CA SER A 8 17.02 -21.23 -4.02
C SER A 8 18.33 -22.04 -3.96
N LEU A 9 19.42 -21.55 -4.55
CA LEU A 9 20.67 -22.31 -4.69
C LEU A 9 21.73 -22.06 -3.62
N GLN A 10 21.50 -21.19 -2.61
CA GLN A 10 22.54 -20.87 -1.61
C GLN A 10 22.10 -20.81 -0.14
N ILE A 11 20.86 -21.18 0.22
CA ILE A 11 20.41 -21.17 1.62
C ILE A 11 19.63 -22.46 1.94
N GLU A 12 20.23 -23.33 2.76
CA GLU A 12 19.54 -24.46 3.39
C GLU A 12 18.42 -23.89 4.29
N ASN A 13 17.16 -24.23 4.00
CA ASN A 13 15.90 -23.72 4.58
C ASN A 13 15.25 -22.52 3.88
N TRP A 14 15.30 -22.44 2.54
CA TRP A 14 14.39 -21.57 1.79
C TRP A 14 12.95 -22.12 1.86
N PRO A 15 11.97 -21.39 2.41
CA PRO A 15 10.60 -21.89 2.50
C PRO A 15 9.94 -21.96 1.11
N ASP A 16 9.24 -23.06 0.84
CA ASP A 16 8.44 -23.27 -0.39
C ASP A 16 7.18 -22.38 -0.43
N THR A 17 6.84 -21.71 0.68
CA THR A 17 5.72 -20.81 0.82
C THR A 17 6.10 -19.38 0.46
N THR A 18 5.18 -18.67 -0.19
CA THR A 18 5.37 -17.27 -0.57
C THR A 18 5.57 -16.38 0.66
N HIS A 19 6.33 -15.28 0.55
CA HIS A 19 6.60 -14.36 1.67
C HIS A 19 5.33 -13.89 2.43
N TYR A 20 4.17 -13.85 1.78
CA TYR A 20 2.91 -13.45 2.41
C TYR A 20 2.23 -14.59 3.19
N GLU A 21 2.32 -15.84 2.72
CA GLU A 21 1.82 -17.02 3.46
C GLU A 21 2.55 -17.16 4.78
N PHE A 22 3.88 -16.99 4.78
CA PHE A 22 4.67 -17.03 6.02
C PHE A 22 4.27 -15.94 7.05
N LEU A 23 3.95 -14.73 6.59
CA LEU A 23 3.52 -13.62 7.46
C LEU A 23 2.05 -13.76 7.91
N ALA A 24 1.18 -14.32 7.08
CA ALA A 24 -0.22 -14.57 7.41
C ALA A 24 -0.35 -15.69 8.45
N ASP A 25 0.32 -16.83 8.22
CA ASP A 25 0.23 -18.03 9.07
C ASP A 25 0.70 -17.79 10.52
N THR A 26 1.49 -16.75 10.77
CA THR A 26 2.08 -16.48 12.08
C THR A 26 1.40 -15.34 12.87
N MET A 27 0.59 -14.47 12.25
CA MET A 27 0.05 -13.29 12.96
C MET A 27 -1.41 -12.89 12.65
N TRP A 28 -1.98 -13.18 11.46
CA TRP A 28 -3.30 -12.65 11.08
C TRP A 28 -4.12 -13.65 10.25
N SER A 29 -5.42 -13.79 10.59
CA SER A 29 -6.29 -14.84 10.05
C SER A 29 -6.81 -14.57 8.63
N ASP A 30 -6.86 -13.31 8.19
CA ASP A 30 -7.38 -12.94 6.86
C ASP A 30 -6.35 -12.13 6.07
N PHE A 31 -6.21 -12.46 4.79
CA PHE A 31 -5.30 -11.80 3.87
C PHE A 31 -5.83 -11.78 2.45
N ALA A 32 -5.35 -10.80 1.67
CA ALA A 32 -5.59 -10.70 0.23
C ALA A 32 -4.28 -10.43 -0.50
N TYR A 33 -4.10 -11.04 -1.66
CA TYR A 33 -2.92 -10.84 -2.52
C TYR A 33 -3.32 -10.55 -3.96
N GLY A 34 -2.83 -9.41 -4.47
CA GLY A 34 -3.07 -8.95 -5.84
C GLY A 34 -1.79 -9.02 -6.67
N ARG A 35 -1.71 -10.00 -7.58
CA ARG A 35 -0.57 -10.17 -8.50
C ARG A 35 -0.56 -9.09 -9.58
N ASN A 36 0.54 -8.36 -9.71
CA ASN A 36 0.69 -7.28 -10.68
C ASN A 36 1.58 -7.68 -11.85
N ALA A 37 2.77 -8.25 -11.61
CA ALA A 37 3.60 -8.80 -12.68
C ALA A 37 3.96 -10.25 -12.40
N VAL A 38 4.03 -11.04 -13.47
CA VAL A 38 4.39 -12.46 -13.47
C VAL A 38 5.53 -12.62 -14.46
N TYR A 39 6.63 -13.23 -14.00
CA TYR A 39 7.80 -13.56 -14.80
C TYR A 39 8.09 -15.05 -14.65
N SER A 40 8.99 -15.59 -15.48
CA SER A 40 9.35 -17.01 -15.47
C SER A 40 9.94 -17.51 -14.15
N GLN A 41 10.41 -16.62 -13.25
CA GLN A 41 11.04 -16.96 -11.97
C GLN A 41 10.42 -16.25 -10.75
N GLY A 42 9.17 -15.81 -10.86
CA GLY A 42 8.47 -15.18 -9.75
C GLY A 42 7.33 -14.25 -10.16
N HIS A 43 6.68 -13.66 -9.17
CA HIS A 43 5.68 -12.61 -9.35
C HIS A 43 5.85 -11.55 -8.28
N HIS A 44 5.40 -10.32 -8.56
CA HIS A 44 5.24 -9.31 -7.52
C HIS A 44 3.82 -8.76 -7.51
N GLY A 45 3.41 -8.28 -6.34
CA GLY A 45 2.07 -7.82 -6.09
C GLY A 45 1.94 -7.06 -4.78
N ASN A 46 0.72 -6.57 -4.56
CA ASN A 46 0.28 -5.95 -3.32
C ASN A 46 -0.32 -7.00 -2.40
N ALA A 47 -0.19 -6.82 -1.10
CA ALA A 47 -0.88 -7.66 -0.12
C ALA A 47 -1.53 -6.79 0.95
N VAL A 48 -2.68 -7.24 1.45
CA VAL A 48 -3.34 -6.68 2.63
C VAL A 48 -3.48 -7.82 3.63
N LEU A 49 -3.04 -7.58 4.86
CA LEU A 49 -3.19 -8.49 5.99
C LEU A 49 -4.14 -7.84 6.98
N SER A 50 -5.10 -8.60 7.52
CA SER A 50 -6.16 -8.05 8.36
C SER A 50 -6.45 -8.96 9.55
N ARG A 51 -6.64 -8.33 10.71
CA ARG A 51 -7.20 -8.98 11.90
C ARG A 51 -8.71 -9.25 11.77
N TYR A 52 -9.41 -8.45 10.98
CA TYR A 52 -10.86 -8.53 10.77
C TYR A 52 -11.18 -9.15 9.40
N PRO A 53 -12.36 -9.75 9.21
CA PRO A 53 -12.69 -10.41 7.96
C PRO A 53 -12.59 -9.47 6.76
N ILE A 54 -11.94 -9.96 5.70
CA ILE A 54 -11.95 -9.33 4.37
C ILE A 54 -13.13 -9.92 3.61
N GLU A 55 -14.24 -9.20 3.56
CA GLU A 55 -15.48 -9.67 2.92
C GLU A 55 -15.35 -9.72 1.39
N HIS A 56 -14.56 -8.82 0.82
CA HIS A 56 -14.32 -8.75 -0.61
C HIS A 56 -12.94 -8.17 -0.90
N TYR A 57 -12.28 -8.64 -1.96
CA TYR A 57 -11.09 -8.00 -2.50
C TYR A 57 -11.07 -8.05 -4.03
N GLU A 58 -10.47 -7.04 -4.65
CA GLU A 58 -10.27 -6.91 -6.10
C GLU A 58 -8.87 -6.37 -6.37
N ASN A 59 -8.11 -6.98 -7.28
CA ASN A 59 -6.88 -6.37 -7.79
C ASN A 59 -7.16 -5.74 -9.16
N ARG A 60 -7.19 -4.40 -9.21
CA ARG A 60 -7.46 -3.67 -10.45
C ARG A 60 -6.17 -3.30 -11.15
N ASP A 61 -6.09 -3.63 -12.44
CA ASP A 61 -4.98 -3.19 -13.32
C ASP A 61 -5.07 -1.66 -13.52
N VAL A 62 -3.99 -0.96 -13.15
CA VAL A 62 -3.80 0.48 -13.35
C VAL A 62 -2.57 0.75 -14.22
N SER A 63 -2.20 -0.20 -15.07
CA SER A 63 -1.07 -0.08 -15.99
C SER A 63 -1.37 0.97 -17.05
N VAL A 64 -0.37 1.81 -17.34
CA VAL A 64 -0.45 2.86 -18.37
C VAL A 64 0.50 2.50 -19.51
N GLY A 65 -0.07 2.29 -20.70
CA GLY A 65 0.67 1.84 -21.88
C GLY A 65 1.27 0.44 -21.72
N ALA A 66 2.33 0.15 -22.47
CA ALA A 66 3.05 -1.14 -22.44
C ALA A 66 4.13 -1.23 -21.34
N SER A 67 4.04 -0.39 -20.31
CA SER A 67 5.03 -0.37 -19.21
C SER A 67 4.81 -1.49 -18.21
N GLU A 68 5.66 -1.53 -17.18
CA GLU A 68 5.55 -2.46 -16.07
C GLU A 68 4.13 -2.52 -15.51
N LYS A 69 3.66 -3.74 -15.27
CA LYS A 69 2.31 -3.96 -14.78
C LYS A 69 2.14 -3.43 -13.35
N ARG A 70 1.04 -2.74 -13.12
CA ARG A 70 0.73 -2.05 -11.86
C ARG A 70 -0.71 -2.34 -11.49
N GLY A 71 -0.96 -2.56 -10.21
CA GLY A 71 -2.30 -2.80 -9.70
C GLY A 71 -2.56 -2.09 -8.40
N VAL A 72 -3.84 -1.90 -8.11
CA VAL A 72 -4.36 -1.45 -6.82
C VAL A 72 -5.15 -2.62 -6.23
N LEU A 73 -4.69 -3.13 -5.09
CA LEU A 73 -5.40 -4.16 -4.35
C LEU A 73 -6.40 -3.49 -3.42
N TYR A 74 -7.67 -3.59 -3.77
CA TYR A 74 -8.78 -3.13 -2.95
C TYR A 74 -9.28 -4.26 -2.05
N CYS A 75 -9.63 -3.94 -0.81
CA CYS A 75 -10.21 -4.82 0.19
C CYS A 75 -11.36 -4.11 0.91
N ARG A 76 -12.48 -4.80 1.11
CA ARG A 76 -13.58 -4.39 1.98
C ARG A 76 -13.48 -5.17 3.27
N ILE A 77 -13.06 -4.50 4.34
CA ILE A 77 -12.83 -5.11 5.65
C ILE A 77 -14.03 -4.83 6.55
N VAL A 78 -14.53 -5.83 7.27
CA VAL A 78 -15.73 -5.72 8.12
C VAL A 78 -15.39 -5.96 9.61
N PRO A 79 -14.89 -4.96 10.34
CA PRO A 79 -14.71 -5.08 11.79
C PRO A 79 -16.08 -5.24 12.49
N PRO A 80 -16.26 -6.24 13.37
CA PRO A 80 -17.57 -6.54 13.96
C PRO A 80 -18.13 -5.43 14.88
N MET A 81 -17.30 -4.45 15.25
CA MET A 81 -17.69 -3.29 16.07
C MET A 81 -18.17 -2.07 15.27
N LEU A 82 -18.05 -2.11 13.94
CA LEU A 82 -18.46 -1.02 13.06
C LEU A 82 -19.76 -1.37 12.33
N SER A 83 -20.56 -0.34 12.04
CA SER A 83 -21.83 -0.46 11.32
C SER A 83 -21.67 -0.51 9.80
N HIS A 84 -20.51 -0.12 9.30
CA HIS A 84 -20.14 -0.11 7.89
C HIS A 84 -18.70 -0.65 7.72
N PRO A 85 -18.34 -1.15 6.53
CA PRO A 85 -17.00 -1.64 6.28
C PRO A 85 -15.96 -0.50 6.24
N ILE A 86 -14.70 -0.90 6.17
CA ILE A 86 -13.56 -0.04 5.84
C ILE A 86 -13.07 -0.43 4.45
N HIS A 87 -12.95 0.57 3.57
CA HIS A 87 -12.37 0.40 2.24
C HIS A 87 -10.86 0.59 2.32
N VAL A 88 -10.09 -0.47 2.10
CA VAL A 88 -8.62 -0.43 2.11
C VAL A 88 -8.09 -0.62 0.69
N MET A 89 -7.16 0.24 0.28
CA MET A 89 -6.48 0.13 -1.02
C MET A 89 -4.96 0.11 -0.82
N CYS A 90 -4.32 -0.99 -1.22
CA CYS A 90 -2.87 -1.12 -1.26
C CYS A 90 -2.36 -0.81 -2.67
N VAL A 91 -1.45 0.16 -2.78
CA VAL A 91 -0.94 0.65 -4.07
C VAL A 91 0.57 0.46 -4.20
N HIS A 92 1.00 0.27 -5.44
CA HIS A 92 2.38 0.47 -5.88
C HIS A 92 2.29 1.14 -7.24
N LEU A 93 2.65 2.42 -7.37
CA LEU A 93 2.48 3.21 -8.60
C LEU A 93 3.72 3.18 -9.50
N GLY A 94 3.57 3.65 -10.73
CA GLY A 94 4.62 3.66 -11.75
C GLY A 94 5.80 4.60 -11.42
N LEU A 95 6.96 4.32 -12.00
CA LEU A 95 8.16 5.16 -11.84
C LEU A 95 8.14 6.43 -12.71
N ARG A 96 7.35 6.43 -13.79
CA ARG A 96 7.22 7.59 -14.69
C ARG A 96 6.13 8.54 -14.19
N GLU A 97 6.43 9.82 -14.08
CA GLU A 97 5.50 10.85 -13.59
C GLU A 97 4.18 10.86 -14.35
N ALA A 98 4.22 10.85 -15.69
CA ALA A 98 3.01 10.86 -16.51
C ALA A 98 2.10 9.64 -16.24
N HIS A 99 2.71 8.48 -15.96
CA HIS A 99 1.99 7.26 -15.63
C HIS A 99 1.38 7.36 -14.24
N ARG A 100 2.14 7.89 -13.25
CA ARG A 100 1.60 8.15 -11.92
C ARG A 100 0.41 9.09 -11.95
N GLN A 101 0.48 10.19 -12.70
CA GLN A 101 -0.64 11.14 -12.77
C GLN A 101 -1.91 10.49 -13.34
N ALA A 102 -1.79 9.64 -14.36
CA ALA A 102 -2.91 8.84 -14.86
C ALA A 102 -3.41 7.81 -13.83
N GLN A 103 -2.52 7.16 -13.08
CA GLN A 103 -2.89 6.21 -12.03
C GLN A 103 -3.58 6.89 -10.84
N LEU A 104 -3.09 8.05 -10.41
CA LEU A 104 -3.73 8.90 -9.39
C LEU A 104 -5.12 9.33 -9.83
N ALA A 105 -5.32 9.57 -11.13
CA ALA A 105 -6.63 9.86 -11.67
C ALA A 105 -7.60 8.68 -11.56
N MET A 106 -7.17 7.49 -12.00
CA MET A 106 -7.94 6.26 -11.87
C MET A 106 -8.27 5.94 -10.41
N LEU A 107 -7.32 6.17 -9.50
CA LEU A 107 -7.50 5.98 -8.07
C LEU A 107 -8.55 6.94 -7.50
N ALA A 108 -8.47 8.23 -7.84
CA ALA A 108 -9.45 9.23 -7.42
C ALA A 108 -10.86 8.90 -7.91
N ASP A 109 -10.99 8.49 -9.18
CA ASP A 109 -12.28 8.12 -9.76
C ASP A 109 -12.87 6.88 -9.06
N TRP A 110 -12.03 5.91 -8.68
CA TRP A 110 -12.48 4.75 -7.92
C TRP A 110 -12.93 5.13 -6.51
N VAL A 111 -12.16 5.96 -5.80
CA VAL A 111 -12.51 6.42 -4.44
C VAL A 111 -13.84 7.19 -4.43
N ASN A 112 -14.12 7.94 -5.50
CA ASN A 112 -15.39 8.66 -5.66
C ASN A 112 -16.59 7.76 -6.03
N ALA A 113 -16.34 6.53 -6.47
CA ALA A 113 -17.38 5.54 -6.72
C ALA A 113 -17.75 4.72 -5.47
N LEU A 114 -16.98 4.86 -4.38
CA LEU A 114 -17.31 4.25 -3.08
C LEU A 114 -18.42 5.04 -2.37
N PRO A 115 -19.16 4.40 -1.44
CA PRO A 115 -20.16 5.10 -0.63
C PRO A 115 -19.58 6.32 0.11
N ASP A 116 -20.26 7.46 0.01
CA ASP A 116 -19.71 8.78 0.39
C ASP A 116 -19.34 8.93 1.86
N ALA A 117 -20.01 8.23 2.76
CA ALA A 117 -19.79 8.32 4.21
C ALA A 117 -18.86 7.21 4.75
N GLU A 118 -18.52 6.22 3.93
CA GLU A 118 -17.72 5.09 4.39
C GLU A 118 -16.22 5.44 4.42
N PRO A 119 -15.46 4.94 5.42
CA PRO A 119 -14.06 5.27 5.59
C PRO A 119 -13.20 4.58 4.54
N VAL A 120 -12.27 5.35 3.98
CA VAL A 120 -11.30 4.87 3.00
C VAL A 120 -9.90 5.07 3.54
N VAL A 121 -9.07 4.03 3.44
CA VAL A 121 -7.64 4.05 3.75
C VAL A 121 -6.87 3.60 2.52
N ILE A 122 -5.92 4.42 2.07
CA ILE A 122 -5.05 4.08 0.94
C ILE A 122 -3.61 4.13 1.42
N ALA A 123 -2.87 3.06 1.22
CA ALA A 123 -1.48 2.97 1.66
C ALA A 123 -0.61 2.25 0.65
N GLY A 124 0.68 2.59 0.63
CA GLY A 124 1.68 1.88 -0.17
C GLY A 124 2.67 2.84 -0.82
N ASP A 125 3.36 2.34 -1.84
CA ASP A 125 4.41 3.06 -2.56
C ASP A 125 3.82 3.86 -3.72
N PHE A 126 3.80 5.19 -3.58
CA PHE A 126 3.32 6.07 -4.63
C PHE A 126 4.39 6.41 -5.65
N ASN A 127 5.66 6.03 -5.42
CA ASN A 127 6.83 6.45 -6.20
C ASN A 127 6.88 7.97 -6.45
N ASP A 128 6.28 8.74 -5.54
CA ASP A 128 6.08 10.18 -5.67
C ASP A 128 7.21 10.98 -5.02
N TRP A 129 8.41 10.86 -5.60
CA TRP A 129 9.58 11.61 -5.12
C TRP A 129 9.41 13.14 -5.25
N ARG A 130 8.50 13.61 -6.14
CA ARG A 130 8.25 15.02 -6.45
C ARG A 130 7.15 15.62 -5.56
N GLN A 131 6.48 14.79 -4.75
CA GLN A 131 5.40 15.20 -3.85
C GLN A 131 4.21 15.84 -4.59
N THR A 132 3.91 15.33 -5.80
CA THR A 132 2.83 15.81 -6.67
C THR A 132 1.52 15.06 -6.47
N ALA A 133 1.46 14.01 -5.64
CA ALA A 133 0.26 13.20 -5.44
C ALA A 133 -0.77 13.83 -4.49
N ASN A 134 -0.34 14.56 -3.46
CA ASN A 134 -1.24 15.04 -2.40
C ASN A 134 -2.32 15.99 -2.93
N HIS A 135 -1.92 17.02 -3.70
CA HIS A 135 -2.84 18.03 -4.21
C HIS A 135 -3.96 17.44 -5.09
N PRO A 136 -3.68 16.68 -6.16
CA PRO A 136 -4.73 16.12 -7.01
C PRO A 136 -5.64 15.13 -6.26
N LEU A 137 -5.10 14.30 -5.35
CA LEU A 137 -5.91 13.37 -4.57
C LEU A 137 -6.84 14.09 -3.59
N LYS A 138 -6.35 15.13 -2.93
CA LYS A 138 -7.19 15.96 -2.05
C LYS A 138 -8.28 16.68 -2.84
N ALA A 139 -7.90 17.33 -3.94
CA ALA A 139 -8.83 18.12 -4.75
C ALA A 139 -9.90 17.27 -5.44
N ARG A 140 -9.56 16.07 -5.91
CA ARG A 140 -10.48 15.22 -6.68
C ARG A 140 -11.27 14.23 -5.86
N ALA A 141 -10.70 13.72 -4.76
CA ALA A 141 -11.29 12.62 -4.00
C ALA A 141 -11.41 12.90 -2.50
N GLY A 142 -11.02 14.10 -2.04
CA GLY A 142 -11.09 14.47 -0.63
C GLY A 142 -10.06 13.78 0.27
N LEU A 143 -9.10 13.06 -0.31
CA LEU A 143 -8.11 12.27 0.42
C LEU A 143 -7.10 13.16 1.15
N ASP A 144 -6.92 12.93 2.44
CA ASP A 144 -5.93 13.59 3.29
C ASP A 144 -4.74 12.69 3.56
N GLU A 145 -3.54 13.19 3.26
CA GLU A 145 -2.29 12.50 3.59
C GLU A 145 -1.91 12.76 5.05
N ILE A 146 -1.83 11.70 5.86
CA ILE A 146 -1.81 11.83 7.31
C ILE A 146 -0.51 12.43 7.85
N PHE A 147 0.64 12.15 7.22
CA PHE A 147 1.93 12.72 7.64
C PHE A 147 2.03 14.19 7.29
N THR A 148 1.47 14.60 6.15
CA THR A 148 1.39 16.00 5.72
C THR A 148 0.48 16.78 6.65
N ARG A 149 -0.66 16.20 7.06
CA ARG A 149 -1.54 16.80 8.06
C ARG A 149 -0.85 16.99 9.42
N ALA A 150 -0.07 16.01 9.87
CA ALA A 150 0.58 16.04 11.17
C ALA A 150 1.91 16.84 11.21
N HIS A 151 2.67 16.85 10.12
CA HIS A 151 4.06 17.34 10.09
C HIS A 151 4.36 18.29 8.91
N GLY A 152 3.35 18.66 8.13
CA GLY A 152 3.47 19.57 6.99
C GLY A 152 4.10 18.95 5.74
N ARG A 153 4.49 17.67 5.77
CA ARG A 153 5.04 16.93 4.62
C ARG A 153 4.93 15.40 4.82
N PRO A 154 4.94 14.59 3.76
CA PRO A 154 4.91 13.13 3.87
C PRO A 154 6.15 12.57 4.58
N ALA A 155 6.14 11.31 5.04
CA ALA A 155 7.32 10.67 5.66
C ALA A 155 8.49 10.44 4.68
N ARG A 156 9.72 10.36 5.19
CA ARG A 156 10.87 9.83 4.42
C ARG A 156 10.99 8.35 4.70
N THR A 157 11.03 7.54 3.66
CA THR A 157 11.01 6.08 3.77
C THR A 157 12.14 5.40 3.01
N PHE A 158 12.67 6.03 1.95
CA PHE A 158 13.67 5.40 1.09
C PHE A 158 14.95 6.24 0.94
N PRO A 159 16.14 5.64 0.85
CA PRO A 159 16.44 4.25 1.24
C PRO A 159 16.41 4.11 2.77
N VAL A 160 16.01 2.97 3.31
CA VAL A 160 15.84 2.73 4.76
C VAL A 160 17.11 2.98 5.59
N GLN A 161 18.30 2.81 5.00
CA GLN A 161 19.58 3.04 5.68
C GLN A 161 19.78 4.54 5.97
N PHE A 162 19.32 5.40 5.07
CA PHE A 162 19.36 6.85 5.19
C PHE A 162 18.12 7.47 4.52
N PRO A 163 16.96 7.50 5.21
CA PRO A 163 15.70 7.89 4.59
C PRO A 163 15.75 9.35 4.10
N LEU A 164 15.70 9.52 2.78
CA LEU A 164 15.81 10.80 2.09
C LEU A 164 14.56 11.10 1.26
N LEU A 165 14.09 10.09 0.51
CA LEU A 165 12.96 10.16 -0.40
C LEU A 165 11.65 9.79 0.30
N ARG A 166 10.57 10.37 -0.21
CA ARG A 166 9.21 10.25 0.33
C ARG A 166 8.36 9.47 -0.66
N LEU A 167 8.52 8.16 -0.73
CA LEU A 167 7.85 7.34 -1.74
C LEU A 167 6.52 6.80 -1.23
N ASP A 168 6.49 6.39 0.04
CA ASP A 168 5.30 5.82 0.67
C ASP A 168 4.36 6.88 1.24
N ARG A 169 3.07 6.57 1.25
CA ARG A 169 2.00 7.44 1.76
C ARG A 169 0.94 6.64 2.48
N ILE A 170 0.25 7.30 3.39
CA ILE A 170 -1.04 6.83 3.93
C ILE A 170 -2.05 7.98 3.78
N TYR A 171 -3.10 7.72 3.01
CA TYR A 171 -4.23 8.64 2.84
C TYR A 171 -5.47 8.10 3.53
N VAL A 172 -6.31 9.02 3.98
CA VAL A 172 -7.62 8.73 4.55
C VAL A 172 -8.71 9.60 3.93
N LYS A 173 -9.94 9.07 3.84
CA LYS A 173 -11.19 9.80 3.57
C LYS A 173 -12.22 9.33 4.59
N ASN A 174 -13.04 10.25 5.12
CA ASN A 174 -14.05 9.96 6.15
C ASN A 174 -13.49 9.25 7.39
N ALA A 175 -12.24 9.53 7.72
CA ALA A 175 -11.53 8.95 8.85
C ALA A 175 -10.50 9.95 9.37
N ASN A 176 -10.16 9.83 10.65
CA ASN A 176 -9.09 10.60 11.27
C ASN A 176 -7.91 9.71 11.58
N ALA A 177 -6.70 10.25 11.56
CA ALA A 177 -5.51 9.58 12.08
C ALA A 177 -4.92 10.37 13.25
N SER A 178 -4.40 9.66 14.25
CA SER A 178 -3.57 10.24 15.31
C SER A 178 -2.20 10.64 14.78
N THR A 179 -1.21 10.87 15.64
CA THR A 179 0.14 11.22 15.21
C THR A 179 0.82 10.02 14.52
N PRO A 180 1.02 10.07 13.20
CA PRO A 180 1.60 8.95 12.47
C PRO A 180 3.10 8.84 12.78
N THR A 181 3.62 7.63 12.83
CA THR A 181 5.01 7.37 13.24
C THR A 181 5.74 6.54 12.19
N THR A 182 6.99 6.91 11.90
CA THR A 182 7.92 6.07 11.13
C THR A 182 8.61 5.10 12.09
N LEU A 183 8.52 3.80 11.86
CA LEU A 183 9.11 2.81 12.78
C LEU A 183 10.66 2.83 12.72
N ALA A 184 11.29 2.62 13.88
CA ALA A 184 12.74 2.79 14.05
C ALA A 184 13.57 1.80 13.21
N LEU A 185 14.50 2.35 12.42
CA LEU A 185 15.22 1.70 11.32
C LEU A 185 16.11 0.49 11.71
N ARG A 186 16.49 0.33 12.99
CA ARG A 186 17.51 -0.66 13.39
C ARG A 186 17.14 -2.11 13.09
N HIS A 187 15.86 -2.47 13.11
CA HIS A 187 15.40 -3.84 12.88
C HIS A 187 14.97 -4.12 11.44
N TRP A 188 14.74 -3.08 10.62
CA TRP A 188 14.10 -3.22 9.30
C TRP A 188 15.06 -3.15 8.11
N ARG A 189 16.29 -2.63 8.32
CA ARG A 189 17.29 -2.41 7.25
C ARG A 189 17.71 -3.66 6.48
N HIS A 190 17.51 -4.84 7.06
CA HIS A 190 17.86 -6.13 6.45
C HIS A 190 16.66 -6.78 5.75
N LEU A 191 15.44 -6.28 5.97
CA LEU A 191 14.18 -6.89 5.51
C LEU A 191 13.55 -6.12 4.34
N SER A 192 13.81 -4.82 4.23
CA SER A 192 13.31 -3.97 3.16
C SER A 192 14.27 -2.80 2.91
N ASP A 193 14.20 -2.20 1.73
CA ASP A 193 14.83 -0.94 1.36
C ASP A 193 13.95 0.29 1.68
N HIS A 194 12.70 0.08 2.12
CA HIS A 194 11.78 1.12 2.61
C HIS A 194 11.59 1.03 4.13
N ALA A 195 11.50 2.19 4.79
CA ALA A 195 11.14 2.28 6.20
C ALA A 195 9.62 2.15 6.38
N PRO A 196 9.13 1.27 7.28
CA PRO A 196 7.70 1.08 7.46
C PRO A 196 7.03 2.29 8.12
N LEU A 197 5.83 2.59 7.64
CA LEU A 197 4.94 3.61 8.20
C LEU A 197 3.88 2.96 9.08
N SER A 198 3.56 3.60 10.20
CA SER A 198 2.50 3.17 11.10
C SER A 198 1.64 4.37 11.51
N ALA A 199 0.35 4.14 11.63
CA ALA A 199 -0.59 5.13 12.11
C ALA A 199 -1.77 4.44 12.80
N GLU A 200 -2.34 5.12 13.77
CA GLU A 200 -3.64 4.74 14.35
C GLU A 200 -4.72 5.59 13.68
N ILE A 201 -5.78 4.92 13.22
CA ILE A 201 -6.90 5.50 12.49
C ILE A 201 -8.15 5.39 13.37
N HIS A 202 -8.84 6.51 13.52
CA HIS A 202 -10.11 6.66 14.24
C HIS A 202 -11.24 6.88 13.22
N LEU A 203 -12.30 6.10 13.37
CA LEU A 203 -13.48 6.07 12.51
C LEU A 203 -14.69 6.62 13.25
#